data_AF-A0AAW1Q8M1-F1
#
_entry.id   AF-A0AAW1Q8M1-F1
#
_cell.length_a   1.000
_cell.length_b   1.000
_cell.length_c   1.000
_cell.angle_alpha   90.00
_cell.angle_beta   90.00
_cell.angle_gamma   90.00
#
_symmetry.space_group_name_H-M   'P 1'
#
loop_
_entity.id
_entity.type
_entity.pdbx_description
1 polymer ?
#
loop_
_entity_poly.entity_id
_entity_poly.type
_entity_poly.pdbx_seq_one_letter_code
_entity_poly.pdbx_strand_id
1 'polypeptide(L)'
;MTLDSVVTRASLTGPLIAAVSQAAASTSEDFDGLIYGTFRQHLQRSLGDERDDDEEVHQEFSIAGFHCNAFCGSFYSGTGSLDRQVLQDLTAQLPHQLLGWFVCRRGSWAQPSMREQQVSAALLAMLPPAGGCAHALFMLFTPSQHHEGATLTLEQRLYHCSSERTLKA
;
A
#
# COMPACT_ATOMS: atom_id res chain seq x y z
N MET A 1 2.39 13.49 28.71
CA MET A 1 3.06 12.83 27.57
C MET A 1 2.06 12.75 26.45
N THR A 2 1.99 13.81 25.66
CA THR A 2 1.28 13.82 24.39
C THR A 2 2.23 13.21 23.36
N LEU A 3 1.75 12.25 22.57
CA LEU A 3 2.44 11.84 21.36
C LEU A 3 2.21 12.98 20.36
N ASP A 4 3.24 13.76 20.06
CA ASP A 4 3.06 15.03 19.35
C ASP A 4 2.95 14.86 17.82
N SER A 5 3.45 13.75 17.25
CA SER A 5 3.24 13.44 15.83
C SER A 5 3.45 11.96 15.47
N VAL A 6 2.83 11.52 14.37
CA VAL A 6 3.12 10.21 13.72
C VAL A 6 3.67 10.48 12.33
N VAL A 7 4.90 10.04 12.09
CA VAL A 7 5.58 10.17 10.79
C VAL A 7 5.55 8.81 10.09
N THR A 8 4.91 8.74 8.92
CA THR A 8 4.84 7.52 8.12
C THR A 8 5.67 7.64 6.87
N ARG A 9 6.56 6.66 6.63
CA ARG A 9 7.42 6.58 5.45
C ARG A 9 7.31 5.20 4.83
N ALA A 10 7.27 5.17 3.50
CA ALA A 10 7.42 3.95 2.73
C ALA A 10 8.61 4.05 1.78
N SER A 11 9.37 2.97 1.66
CA SER A 11 10.43 2.81 0.67
C SER A 11 10.06 1.67 -0.28
N LEU A 12 10.30 1.91 -1.57
CA LEU A 12 10.16 0.92 -2.63
C LEU A 12 11.52 0.62 -3.22
N THR A 13 11.77 -0.64 -3.57
CA THR A 13 12.97 -0.99 -4.33
C THR A 13 12.80 -0.59 -5.80
N GLY A 14 13.87 -0.08 -6.41
CA GLY A 14 13.90 0.24 -7.84
C GLY A 14 13.48 -0.93 -8.75
N PRO A 15 13.95 -2.18 -8.51
CA PRO A 15 13.51 -3.35 -9.25
C PRO A 15 12.00 -3.59 -9.22
N LEU A 16 11.32 -3.31 -8.09
CA LEU A 16 9.87 -3.45 -7.99
C LEU A 16 9.15 -2.45 -8.89
N ILE A 17 9.55 -1.17 -8.83
CA ILE A 17 8.97 -0.14 -9.69
C ILE A 17 9.22 -0.47 -11.16
N ALA A 18 10.43 -0.91 -11.51
CA ALA A 18 10.77 -1.30 -12.88
C ALA A 18 9.93 -2.50 -13.36
N ALA A 19 9.74 -3.52 -12.52
CA ALA A 19 8.95 -4.69 -12.88
C ALA A 19 7.46 -4.36 -13.07
N VAL A 20 6.87 -3.54 -12.19
CA VAL A 20 5.49 -3.06 -12.35
C VAL A 20 5.35 -2.18 -13.59
N SER A 21 6.35 -1.32 -13.86
CA SER A 21 6.38 -0.47 -15.06
C SER A 21 6.45 -1.31 -16.33
N GLN A 22 7.27 -2.37 -16.33
CA GLN A 22 7.36 -3.30 -17.44
C GLN A 22 6.05 -4.06 -17.66
N ALA A 23 5.41 -4.54 -16.59
CA ALA A 23 4.08 -5.15 -16.67
C ALA A 23 3.06 -4.16 -17.25
N ALA A 24 3.06 -2.92 -16.77
CA ALA A 24 2.23 -1.84 -17.30
C ALA A 24 2.58 -1.43 -18.73
N ALA A 25 3.74 -1.80 -19.27
CA ALA A 25 4.06 -1.57 -20.68
C ALA A 25 3.67 -2.77 -21.57
N SER A 26 3.58 -3.97 -21.01
CA SER A 26 3.40 -5.22 -21.77
C SER A 26 1.95 -5.68 -21.94
N THR A 27 1.00 -5.16 -21.16
CA THR A 27 -0.43 -5.50 -21.27
C THR A 27 -1.28 -4.29 -21.63
N SER A 28 -2.35 -4.46 -22.41
CA SER A 28 -3.37 -3.41 -22.61
C SER A 28 -4.38 -3.33 -21.46
N GLU A 29 -4.45 -4.38 -20.64
CA GLU A 29 -5.47 -4.55 -19.60
C GLU A 29 -5.04 -3.99 -18.25
N ASP A 30 -6.02 -3.67 -17.41
CA ASP A 30 -5.81 -3.35 -16.01
C ASP A 30 -5.46 -4.62 -15.21
N PHE A 31 -4.58 -4.48 -14.23
CA PHE A 31 -4.15 -5.59 -13.38
C PHE A 31 -3.95 -5.16 -11.93
N ASP A 32 -3.97 -6.13 -11.02
CA ASP A 32 -3.78 -5.90 -9.60
C ASP A 32 -2.70 -6.83 -9.03
N GLY A 33 -2.42 -6.66 -7.74
CA GLY A 33 -1.53 -7.56 -7.04
C GLY A 33 -1.33 -7.24 -5.58
N LEU A 34 -0.54 -8.06 -4.92
CA LEU A 34 -0.18 -7.93 -3.51
C LEU A 34 1.23 -7.37 -3.37
N ILE A 35 1.48 -6.59 -2.32
CA ILE A 35 2.82 -6.09 -1.98
C ILE A 35 3.30 -6.65 -0.65
N TYR A 36 4.56 -7.05 -0.64
CA TYR A 36 5.22 -7.71 0.48
C TYR A 36 6.44 -6.92 0.95
N GLY A 37 6.74 -7.04 2.25
CA GLY A 37 7.87 -6.37 2.84
C GLY A 37 7.88 -6.42 4.35
N THR A 38 8.51 -5.42 4.96
CA THR A 38 8.63 -5.31 6.41
C THR A 38 8.08 -3.98 6.92
N PHE A 39 7.43 -4.03 8.07
CA PHE A 39 7.00 -2.85 8.82
C PHE A 39 7.84 -2.71 10.10
N ARG A 40 8.28 -1.50 10.40
CA ARG A 40 8.96 -1.15 11.65
C ARG A 40 8.31 0.07 12.27
N GLN A 41 8.11 0.03 13.57
CA GLN A 41 7.65 1.17 14.36
C GLN A 41 8.66 1.44 15.46
N HIS A 42 9.06 2.69 15.63
CA HIS A 42 9.94 3.11 16.72
C HIS A 42 9.57 4.50 17.20
N LEU A 43 9.79 4.75 18.50
CA LEU A 43 9.66 6.07 19.09
C LEU A 43 11.00 6.79 18.92
N GLN A 44 10.97 7.98 18.34
CA GLN A 44 12.11 8.87 18.25
C GLN A 44 11.88 10.05 19.19
N ARG A 45 12.82 10.29 20.10
CA ARG A 45 12.82 11.46 20.97
C ARG A 45 13.82 12.45 20.41
N SER A 46 13.34 13.62 20.03
CA SER A 46 14.21 14.72 19.63
C SER A 46 14.57 15.54 20.87
N LEU A 47 15.86 15.75 21.08
CA LEU A 47 16.33 16.67 22.13
C LEU A 47 16.41 18.07 21.50
N GLY A 48 15.37 18.87 21.69
CA GLY A 48 15.36 20.28 21.33
C GLY A 48 16.00 21.15 22.41
N ASP A 49 16.51 22.32 22.03
CA ASP A 49 16.97 23.34 22.99
C ASP A 49 15.79 24.08 23.68
N GLU A 50 14.56 23.89 23.16
CA GLU A 50 13.32 24.33 23.78
C GLU A 50 12.89 23.33 24.87
N ARG A 51 12.23 23.80 25.94
CA ARG A 51 12.02 23.03 27.19
C ARG A 51 11.04 21.84 27.09
N ASP A 52 10.52 21.55 25.90
CA ASP A 52 9.66 20.40 25.65
C ASP A 52 10.42 19.38 24.78
N ASP A 53 10.55 18.16 25.30
CA ASP A 53 11.09 17.04 24.54
C ASP A 53 10.00 16.51 23.61
N ASP A 54 10.20 16.63 22.30
CA ASP A 54 9.28 16.08 21.30
C ASP A 54 9.45 14.56 21.16
N GLU A 55 8.35 13.82 21.33
CA GLU A 55 8.28 12.38 21.08
C GLU A 55 7.47 12.09 19.80
N GLU A 56 8.13 11.54 18.78
CA GLU A 56 7.51 11.18 17.50
C GLU A 56 7.47 9.66 17.30
N VAL A 57 6.35 9.14 16.78
CA VAL A 57 6.26 7.74 16.35
C VAL A 57 6.58 7.64 14.87
N HIS A 58 7.67 6.94 14.55
CA HIS A 58 8.07 6.66 13.18
C HIS A 58 7.55 5.31 12.74
N GLN A 59 6.81 5.30 11.64
CA GLN A 59 6.28 4.13 10.96
C GLN A 59 6.98 3.96 9.61
N GLU A 60 7.74 2.88 9.45
CA GLU A 60 8.54 2.61 8.26
C GLU A 60 8.08 1.34 7.56
N PHE A 61 7.66 1.48 6.31
CA PHE A 61 7.32 0.39 5.42
C PHE A 61 8.45 0.20 4.41
N SER A 62 9.06 -0.99 4.38
CA SER A 62 10.03 -1.35 3.33
C SER A 62 9.42 -2.39 2.42
N ILE A 63 8.99 -1.95 1.24
CA ILE A 63 8.33 -2.77 0.23
C ILE A 63 9.41 -3.42 -0.64
N ALA A 64 9.53 -4.75 -0.55
CA ALA A 64 10.62 -5.50 -1.16
C ALA A 64 10.16 -6.56 -2.15
N GLY A 65 8.89 -6.95 -2.14
CA GLY A 65 8.32 -7.96 -3.04
C GLY A 65 6.92 -7.60 -3.49
N PHE A 66 6.47 -8.25 -4.56
CA PHE A 66 5.10 -8.13 -5.05
C PHE A 66 4.68 -9.43 -5.73
N HIS A 67 3.39 -9.59 -5.90
CA HIS A 67 2.78 -10.62 -6.75
C HIS A 67 1.81 -9.93 -7.70
N CYS A 68 2.05 -9.99 -9.01
CA CYS A 68 1.10 -9.48 -10.02
C CYS A 68 0.14 -10.59 -10.43
N ASN A 69 -1.14 -10.25 -10.50
CA ASN A 69 -2.13 -11.05 -11.23
C ASN A 69 -2.28 -10.51 -12.65
N ALA A 70 -2.78 -11.34 -13.57
CA ALA A 70 -2.93 -10.95 -14.97
C ALA A 70 -4.17 -10.06 -15.23
N PHE A 71 -5.07 -9.92 -14.25
CA PHE A 71 -6.32 -9.18 -14.36
C PHE A 71 -6.74 -8.58 -13.01
N CYS A 72 -7.54 -7.52 -13.05
CA CYS A 72 -8.16 -6.91 -11.87
C CYS A 72 -9.29 -7.77 -11.28
N GLY A 73 -9.42 -7.76 -9.95
CA GLY A 73 -10.40 -8.57 -9.22
C GLY A 73 -9.93 -10.00 -9.01
N SER A 74 -8.62 -10.20 -8.88
CA SER A 74 -8.02 -11.52 -8.75
C SER A 74 -8.28 -12.19 -7.39
N PHE A 75 -8.38 -11.38 -6.34
CA PHE A 75 -8.61 -11.83 -4.95
C PHE A 75 -9.80 -11.10 -4.30
N TYR A 76 -10.58 -10.35 -5.08
CA TYR A 76 -11.73 -9.61 -4.60
C TYR A 76 -12.83 -9.51 -5.66
N SER A 77 -14.07 -9.40 -5.18
CA SER A 77 -15.27 -9.28 -6.01
C SER A 77 -15.53 -7.84 -6.47
N GLY A 78 -16.48 -7.66 -7.41
CA GLY A 78 -16.89 -6.34 -7.90
C GLY A 78 -17.42 -5.38 -6.82
N THR A 79 -17.86 -5.89 -5.67
CA THR A 79 -18.29 -5.13 -4.48
C THR A 79 -17.15 -4.82 -3.51
N GLY A 80 -15.93 -5.31 -3.78
CA GLY A 80 -14.76 -5.14 -2.92
C GLY A 80 -14.69 -6.15 -1.77
N SER A 81 -15.51 -7.21 -1.77
CA SER A 81 -15.39 -8.30 -0.80
C SER A 81 -14.22 -9.21 -1.19
N LEU A 82 -13.35 -9.51 -0.22
CA LEU A 82 -12.16 -10.34 -0.42
C LEU A 82 -12.50 -11.82 -0.53
N ASP A 83 -11.84 -12.51 -1.46
CA ASP A 83 -11.77 -13.96 -1.49
C ASP A 83 -10.67 -14.41 -0.52
N ARG A 84 -11.09 -14.91 0.64
CA ARG A 84 -10.18 -15.33 1.71
C ARG A 84 -9.36 -16.55 1.33
N GLN A 85 -9.91 -17.45 0.52
CA GLN A 85 -9.20 -18.67 0.12
C GLN A 85 -8.04 -18.30 -0.81
N VAL A 86 -8.33 -17.48 -1.83
CA VAL A 86 -7.30 -16.99 -2.75
C VAL A 86 -6.21 -16.22 -2.00
N LEU A 87 -6.59 -15.34 -1.07
CA LEU A 87 -5.60 -14.62 -0.27
C LEU A 87 -4.77 -15.54 0.64
N GLN A 88 -5.37 -16.55 1.25
CA GLN A 88 -4.63 -17.54 2.04
C GLN A 88 -3.60 -18.28 1.18
N ASP A 89 -3.99 -18.69 -0.03
CA ASP A 89 -3.10 -19.40 -0.95
C ASP A 89 -1.95 -18.51 -1.44
N LEU A 90 -2.25 -17.25 -1.80
CA LEU A 90 -1.25 -16.27 -2.24
C LEU A 90 -0.28 -15.86 -1.12
N THR A 91 -0.75 -15.85 0.13
CA THR A 91 0.03 -15.43 1.29
C THR A 91 0.66 -16.60 2.05
N ALA A 92 0.37 -17.86 1.67
CA ALA A 92 0.77 -19.06 2.41
C ALA A 92 2.27 -19.13 2.71
N GLN A 93 3.10 -18.64 1.78
CA GLN A 93 4.56 -18.66 1.93
C GLN A 93 5.09 -17.52 2.81
N LEU A 94 4.40 -16.37 2.84
CA LEU A 94 4.90 -15.12 3.45
C LEU A 94 3.77 -14.32 4.15
N PRO A 95 2.98 -14.92 5.06
CA PRO A 95 1.77 -14.27 5.59
C PRO A 95 2.09 -13.02 6.42
N HIS A 96 3.22 -13.02 7.14
CA HIS A 96 3.65 -11.90 7.97
C HIS A 96 4.34 -10.76 7.20
N GLN A 97 4.52 -10.92 5.88
CA GLN A 97 5.15 -9.91 5.04
C GLN A 97 4.14 -9.16 4.17
N LEU A 98 2.86 -9.55 4.17
CA LEU A 98 1.84 -8.83 3.42
C LEU A 98 1.67 -7.42 4.00
N LEU A 99 2.04 -6.40 3.23
CA LEU A 99 1.90 -5.00 3.63
C LEU A 99 0.65 -4.35 3.02
N GLY A 100 0.09 -4.93 1.96
CA GLY A 100 -0.99 -4.31 1.24
C GLY A 100 -1.17 -4.85 -0.18
N TRP A 101 -1.73 -4.01 -1.04
CA TRP A 101 -2.01 -4.38 -2.42
C TRP A 101 -1.83 -3.19 -3.37
N PHE A 102 -1.86 -3.46 -4.67
CA PHE A 102 -1.81 -2.43 -5.69
C PHE A 102 -2.77 -2.71 -6.83
N VAL A 103 -3.09 -1.67 -7.58
CA VAL A 103 -3.80 -1.75 -8.86
C VAL A 103 -3.10 -0.88 -9.89
N CYS A 104 -3.01 -1.37 -11.11
CA CYS A 104 -2.59 -0.64 -12.28
C CYS A 104 -3.80 -0.49 -13.20
N ARG A 105 -4.26 0.74 -13.39
CA ARG A 105 -5.44 1.02 -14.22
C ARG A 105 -5.27 2.22 -15.15
N ARG A 106 -5.67 2.04 -16.40
CA ARG A 106 -5.49 3.03 -17.48
C ARG A 106 -6.64 4.05 -17.49
N GLY A 107 -6.37 5.23 -18.05
CA GLY A 107 -7.41 6.21 -18.36
C GLY A 107 -8.20 6.72 -17.14
N SER A 108 -7.61 6.64 -15.95
CA SER A 108 -8.27 6.98 -14.69
C SER A 108 -7.48 8.02 -13.93
N TRP A 109 -8.17 8.75 -13.04
CA TRP A 109 -7.49 9.62 -12.09
C TRP A 109 -6.73 8.80 -11.07
N ALA A 110 -5.61 9.33 -10.60
CA ALA A 110 -4.83 8.73 -9.52
C ALA A 110 -5.53 8.98 -8.15
N GLN A 111 -6.75 8.45 -7.98
CA GLN A 111 -7.51 8.49 -6.73
C GLN A 111 -8.24 7.17 -6.50
N PRO A 112 -8.31 6.64 -5.27
CA PRO A 112 -8.95 5.35 -5.02
C PRO A 112 -10.43 5.37 -5.42
N SER A 113 -10.88 4.33 -6.12
CA SER A 113 -12.30 4.10 -6.39
C SER A 113 -13.01 3.60 -5.12
N MET A 114 -14.34 3.67 -5.09
CA MET A 114 -15.13 3.11 -3.98
C MET A 114 -14.84 1.62 -3.76
N ARG A 115 -14.61 0.87 -4.85
CA ARG A 115 -14.22 -0.54 -4.78
C ARG A 115 -12.86 -0.69 -4.10
N GLU A 116 -11.86 0.09 -4.51
CA GLU A 116 -10.51 0.05 -3.94
C GLU A 116 -10.49 0.44 -2.45
N GLN A 117 -11.30 1.43 -2.06
CA GLN A 117 -11.47 1.78 -0.65
C GLN A 117 -12.03 0.61 0.15
N GLN A 118 -13.04 -0.08 -0.38
CA GLN A 118 -13.65 -1.24 0.28
C GLN A 118 -12.69 -2.42 0.40
N VAL A 119 -11.93 -2.71 -0.67
CA VAL A 119 -10.88 -3.76 -0.65
C VAL A 119 -9.81 -3.42 0.38
N SER A 120 -9.36 -2.16 0.42
CA SER A 120 -8.32 -1.71 1.36
C SER A 120 -8.80 -1.78 2.81
N ALA A 121 -10.05 -1.40 3.09
CA ALA A 121 -10.65 -1.52 4.41
C ALA A 121 -10.83 -2.98 4.84
N ALA A 122 -11.26 -3.85 3.93
CA ALA A 122 -11.38 -5.28 4.20
C ALA A 122 -10.01 -5.94 4.45
N LEU A 123 -8.96 -5.50 3.74
CA LEU A 123 -7.61 -6.00 3.91
C LEU A 123 -7.02 -5.53 5.24
N LEU A 124 -7.22 -4.26 5.60
CA LEU A 124 -6.85 -3.69 6.89
C LEU A 124 -7.44 -4.47 8.07
N ALA A 125 -8.70 -4.90 7.96
CA ALA A 125 -9.37 -5.69 8.99
C ALA A 125 -8.86 -7.14 9.09
N MET A 126 -8.21 -7.65 8.02
CA MET A 126 -7.63 -9.00 8.00
C MET A 126 -6.20 -9.01 8.53
N LEU A 127 -5.42 -7.98 8.22
CA LEU A 127 -4.01 -7.92 8.58
C LEU A 127 -3.84 -7.84 10.11
N PRO A 128 -2.89 -8.60 10.68
CA PRO A 128 -2.65 -8.54 12.12
C PRO A 128 -2.13 -7.14 12.50
N PRO A 129 -2.56 -6.57 13.64
CA PRO A 129 -2.05 -5.30 14.10
C PRO A 129 -0.56 -5.41 14.42
N ALA A 130 0.24 -4.47 13.91
CA ALA A 130 1.67 -4.39 14.17
C ALA A 130 1.95 -3.11 14.97
N GLY A 131 2.66 -3.21 16.10
CA GLY A 131 2.91 -2.05 16.96
C GLY A 131 1.64 -1.47 17.61
N GLY A 132 0.58 -2.28 17.75
CA GLY A 132 -0.71 -1.86 18.34
C GLY A 132 -1.71 -1.27 17.34
N CYS A 133 -1.31 -1.00 16.11
CA CYS A 133 -2.18 -0.42 15.08
C CYS A 133 -2.28 -1.36 13.86
N ALA A 134 -3.48 -1.45 13.29
CA ALA A 134 -3.66 -2.13 12.02
C ALA A 134 -3.23 -1.18 10.89
N HIS A 135 -2.50 -1.72 9.91
CA HIS A 135 -2.01 -0.97 8.77
C HIS A 135 -2.16 -1.78 7.49
N ALA A 136 -2.51 -1.10 6.41
CA ALA A 136 -2.47 -1.63 5.06
C ALA A 136 -2.00 -0.53 4.11
N LEU A 137 -1.25 -0.90 3.08
CA LEU A 137 -0.87 -0.03 1.99
C LEU A 137 -1.74 -0.30 0.77
N PHE A 138 -2.09 0.76 0.05
CA PHE A 138 -2.72 0.66 -1.26
C PHE A 138 -1.93 1.50 -2.26
N MET A 139 -1.46 0.88 -3.33
CA MET A 139 -0.73 1.58 -4.38
C MET A 139 -1.53 1.63 -5.68
N LEU A 140 -1.59 2.81 -6.28
CA LEU A 140 -2.30 3.03 -7.53
C LEU A 140 -1.31 3.48 -8.60
N PHE A 141 -1.25 2.71 -9.68
CA PHE A 141 -0.51 3.03 -10.88
C PHE A 141 -1.48 3.44 -11.98
N THR A 142 -1.22 4.58 -12.62
CA THR A 142 -2.05 5.10 -13.73
C THR A 142 -1.16 5.39 -14.94
N PRO A 143 -0.91 4.39 -15.80
CA PRO A 143 -0.18 4.60 -17.03
C PRO A 143 -1.03 5.40 -18.04
N SER A 144 -0.42 6.42 -18.64
CA SER A 144 -0.98 7.20 -19.73
C SER A 144 -0.02 7.23 -20.92
N GLN A 145 -0.59 7.36 -22.12
CA GLN A 145 0.16 7.54 -23.36
C GLN A 145 -0.15 8.94 -23.91
N HIS A 146 0.89 9.61 -24.39
CA HIS A 146 0.80 10.92 -25.02
C HIS A 146 1.43 10.86 -26.41
N HIS A 147 1.00 11.76 -27.31
CA HIS A 147 1.54 11.90 -28.66
C HIS A 147 1.60 10.58 -29.45
N GLU A 148 0.44 9.92 -29.64
CA GLU A 148 0.34 8.65 -30.38
C GLU A 148 1.23 7.52 -29.84
N GLY A 149 1.53 7.54 -28.54
CA GLY A 149 2.35 6.53 -27.88
C GLY A 149 3.85 6.81 -27.91
N ALA A 150 4.28 7.98 -28.41
CA ALA A 150 5.68 8.39 -28.37
C ALA A 150 6.17 8.64 -26.92
N THR A 151 5.26 9.00 -26.03
CA THR A 151 5.57 9.22 -24.60
C THR A 151 4.64 8.38 -23.73
N LEU A 152 5.22 7.55 -22.88
CA LEU A 152 4.51 6.82 -21.83
C LEU A 152 4.85 7.43 -20.47
N THR A 153 3.81 7.78 -19.71
CA THR A 153 3.93 8.28 -18.34
C THR A 153 3.31 7.27 -17.40
N LEU A 154 4.01 6.92 -16.32
CA LEU A 154 3.48 6.09 -15.24
C LEU A 154 3.40 6.94 -13.98
N GLU A 155 2.20 7.42 -13.65
CA GLU A 155 1.97 8.05 -12.34
C GLU A 155 1.72 6.97 -11.29
N GLN A 156 2.29 7.16 -10.10
CA GLN A 156 2.14 6.25 -8.97
C GLN A 156 1.75 7.04 -7.72
N ARG A 157 0.80 6.52 -6.94
CA ARG A 157 0.41 7.05 -5.63
C ARG A 157 0.31 5.94 -4.62
N LEU A 158 0.79 6.22 -3.41
CA LEU A 158 0.69 5.33 -2.27
C LEU A 158 -0.26 5.92 -1.24
N TYR A 159 -1.21 5.11 -0.82
CA TYR A 159 -2.17 5.40 0.23
C TYR A 159 -1.86 4.52 1.42
N HIS A 160 -1.90 5.12 2.61
CA HIS A 160 -1.80 4.41 3.88
C HIS A 160 -3.19 4.30 4.49
N CYS A 161 -3.62 3.09 4.76
CA CYS A 161 -4.84 2.80 5.47
C CYS A 161 -4.46 2.40 6.89
N SER A 162 -4.93 3.18 7.85
CA SER A 162 -4.74 2.89 9.27
C SER A 162 -6.11 2.88 9.97
N SER A 163 -6.25 2.00 10.96
CA SER A 163 -7.38 2.09 11.87
C SER A 163 -7.02 3.13 12.93
N GLU A 164 -7.70 4.27 12.94
CA GLU A 164 -7.57 5.23 14.03
C GLU A 164 -8.00 4.55 15.34
N ARG A 165 -7.06 4.38 16.29
CA ARG A 165 -7.47 4.29 17.69
C ARG A 165 -7.81 5.71 18.10
N THR A 166 -9.10 5.98 18.32
CA THR A 166 -9.50 7.08 19.18
C THR A 166 -8.85 6.80 20.53
N LEU A 167 -7.70 7.44 20.80
CA LEU A 167 -7.11 7.50 22.12
C LEU A 167 -8.10 8.30 22.98
N LYS A 168 -9.08 7.60 23.55
CA LYS A 168 -9.90 8.18 24.60
C LYS A 168 -8.98 8.45 25.77
N ALA A 169 -8.76 9.74 26.02
CA ALA A 169 -8.26 10.26 27.29
C ALA A 169 -9.16 9.83 28.46
#